data_AF-A0A960SEU6-F1
#
_entry.id   AF-A0A960SEU6-F1
#
_cell.length_a   1.000
_cell.length_b   1.000
_cell.length_c   1.000
_cell.angle_alpha   90.00
_cell.angle_beta   90.00
_cell.angle_gamma   90.00
#
_symmetry.space_group_name_H-M   'P 1'
#
loop_
_entity.id
_entity.type
_entity.pdbx_description
1 polymer ?
#
loop_
_entity_poly.entity_id
_entity_poly.type
_entity_poly.pdbx_seq_one_letter_code
_entity_poly.pdbx_strand_id
1 'polypeptide(L)'
;ELITALDIWAGDLIKQLKEDGLYENTTVFFCSDHGVGLPRAKRWLYDSGTRIPLVVRIPEGFRTGVQGVPGSVTSRLVSSIDFGPTVLNLAGVNVPEVMQGQPFLGDDLGKPRDYVFGARDRMDERYDIIRMARDHQYQYIRNYEPLKTFYQYMNTPEKGALMQELRKGHEAGTLPPAAEYYFSPNKPVEELYDTVNDPHELNNLADDPRYAGTLARLRNAHLAWVKRTRDTGLIAEPILVEREKIFGNRYDILRKTQDSDLSDRLADVAVAASSGEKALPDLVKAMQDQDAAVRYWGAVGIGNIGKPAFKVADLMQAALKDDSAAVRIAAARALGRMDMAKEALPLLSRELDKGAQWERLQAAIVLDEMDEQALPAKKAMHAALVPREELYANGKYVVRVINRALNQLEGTQREVP
;
A
#
# COMPACT_ATOMS: atom_id res chain seq x y z
N GLU A 1 22.07 2.76 21.75
CA GLU A 1 21.82 4.22 21.95
C GLU A 1 20.35 4.62 21.88
N LEU A 2 19.67 4.71 20.72
CA LEU A 2 18.30 5.27 20.66
C LEU A 2 17.23 4.47 21.42
N ILE A 3 17.21 3.14 21.31
CA ILE A 3 16.25 2.28 22.04
C ILE A 3 16.52 2.33 23.54
N THR A 4 17.80 2.39 23.93
CA THR A 4 18.22 2.54 25.33
C THR A 4 17.73 3.88 25.91
N ALA A 5 17.84 4.97 25.16
CA ALA A 5 17.32 6.27 25.58
C ALA A 5 15.78 6.24 25.73
N LEU A 6 15.08 5.60 24.78
CA LEU A 6 13.63 5.41 24.87
C LEU A 6 13.22 4.63 26.12
N ASP A 7 13.95 3.57 26.46
CA ASP A 7 13.71 2.76 27.67
C ASP A 7 13.85 3.58 28.95
N ILE A 8 14.91 4.41 29.03
CA ILE A 8 15.11 5.35 30.14
C ILE A 8 13.94 6.33 30.25
N TRP A 9 13.53 6.94 29.13
CA TRP A 9 12.40 7.88 29.12
C TRP A 9 11.08 7.22 29.54
N ALA A 10 10.83 5.98 29.11
CA ALA A 10 9.68 5.22 29.56
C ALA A 10 9.74 4.96 31.08
N GLY A 11 10.92 4.63 31.60
CA GLY A 11 11.18 4.49 33.03
C GLY A 11 10.86 5.77 33.82
N ASP A 12 11.30 6.92 33.33
CA ASP A 12 11.04 8.23 33.95
C ASP A 12 9.55 8.56 33.99
N LEU A 13 8.80 8.30 32.91
CA LEU A 13 7.36 8.49 32.86
C LEU A 13 6.62 7.57 33.86
N ILE A 14 7.07 6.33 34.00
CA ILE A 14 6.50 5.38 34.97
C ILE A 14 6.81 5.82 36.41
N LYS A 15 8.01 6.36 36.66
CA LYS A 15 8.38 6.93 37.95
C LYS A 15 7.48 8.11 38.30
N GLN A 16 7.28 9.04 37.37
CA GLN A 16 6.38 10.19 37.56
C GLN A 16 4.95 9.73 37.89
N LEU A 17 4.39 8.75 37.16
CA LEU A 17 3.05 8.19 37.46
C LEU A 17 2.94 7.63 38.89
N LYS A 18 4.03 7.08 39.44
CA LYS A 18 4.06 6.57 40.82
C LYS A 18 4.16 7.71 41.84
N GLU A 19 5.01 8.70 41.59
CA GLU A 19 5.17 9.88 42.44
C GLU A 19 3.86 10.69 42.53
N ASP A 20 3.09 10.75 41.44
CA ASP A 20 1.78 11.40 41.39
C ASP A 20 0.65 10.55 42.01
N GLY A 21 0.94 9.32 42.45
CA GLY A 21 -0.07 8.41 43.00
C GLY A 21 -1.08 7.87 41.97
N LEU A 22 -0.81 8.02 40.67
CA LEU A 22 -1.71 7.67 39.58
C LEU A 22 -1.47 6.25 39.04
N TYR A 23 -0.35 5.61 39.39
CA TYR A 23 0.08 4.34 38.81
C TYR A 23 -0.95 3.22 38.96
N GLU A 24 -1.57 3.05 40.13
CA GLU A 24 -2.60 2.02 40.35
C GLU A 24 -3.97 2.36 39.75
N ASN A 25 -4.12 3.57 39.19
CA ASN A 25 -5.32 4.03 38.50
C ASN A 25 -5.08 4.22 37.00
N THR A 26 -3.99 3.68 36.45
CA THR A 26 -3.58 3.88 35.05
C THR A 26 -3.24 2.56 34.36
N THR A 27 -3.94 2.27 33.26
CA THR A 27 -3.52 1.25 32.29
C THR A 27 -2.49 1.84 31.34
N VAL A 28 -1.34 1.17 31.19
CA VAL A 28 -0.24 1.63 30.34
C VAL A 28 -0.10 0.71 29.13
N PHE A 29 -0.11 1.28 27.94
CA PHE A 29 0.19 0.60 26.68
C PHE A 29 1.56 1.07 26.18
N PHE A 30 2.45 0.13 25.88
CA PHE A 30 3.72 0.38 25.21
C PHE A 30 3.70 -0.35 23.87
N CYS A 31 3.83 0.39 22.76
CA CYS A 31 3.76 -0.15 21.41
C CYS A 31 4.56 0.68 20.41
N SER A 32 4.70 0.17 19.18
CA SER A 32 5.22 0.89 18.01
C SER A 32 4.11 1.14 17.00
N ASP A 33 4.25 2.11 16.11
CA ASP A 33 3.32 2.35 15.01
C ASP A 33 3.54 1.37 13.85
N HIS A 34 4.79 0.99 13.61
CA HIS A 34 5.21 0.00 12.61
C HIS A 34 6.54 -0.67 12.99
N GLY A 35 7.00 -1.60 12.16
CA GLY A 35 8.30 -2.27 12.30
C GLY A 35 9.51 -1.36 12.06
N VAL A 36 10.71 -1.92 12.08
CA VAL A 36 11.96 -1.13 12.02
C VAL A 36 12.09 -0.34 10.71
N GLY A 37 12.75 0.82 10.75
CA GLY A 37 13.01 1.69 9.60
C GLY A 37 14.00 1.14 8.55
N LEU A 38 14.06 -0.17 8.37
CA LEU A 38 14.94 -0.84 7.40
C LEU A 38 14.16 -1.23 6.14
N PRO A 39 14.85 -1.42 5.01
CA PRO A 39 14.26 -1.99 3.79
C PRO A 39 13.59 -3.34 4.08
N ARG A 40 12.50 -3.65 3.38
CA ARG A 40 11.62 -4.81 3.65
C ARG A 40 10.84 -4.78 4.98
N ALA A 41 11.08 -3.82 5.87
CA ALA A 41 10.32 -3.63 7.11
C ALA A 41 9.31 -2.47 6.97
N LYS A 42 9.63 -1.26 7.47
CA LYS A 42 8.74 -0.09 7.32
C LYS A 42 8.31 0.08 5.85
N ARG A 43 7.00 0.27 5.63
CA ARG A 43 6.31 0.34 4.32
C ARG A 43 6.01 -1.01 3.66
N TRP A 44 6.35 -2.13 4.29
CA TRP A 44 6.01 -3.48 3.81
C TRP A 44 5.10 -4.21 4.77
N LEU A 45 4.40 -5.22 4.23
CA LEU A 45 3.41 -6.00 4.98
C LEU A 45 3.96 -7.30 5.57
N TYR A 46 5.27 -7.53 5.49
CA TYR A 46 5.99 -8.60 6.20
C TYR A 46 5.89 -8.42 7.72
N ASP A 47 6.14 -9.47 8.49
CA ASP A 47 6.18 -9.43 9.97
C ASP A 47 7.24 -8.41 10.43
N SER A 48 8.35 -8.27 9.70
CA SER A 48 9.37 -7.24 9.99
C SER A 48 8.85 -5.80 9.92
N GLY A 49 7.78 -5.56 9.16
CA GLY A 49 7.12 -4.25 9.00
C GLY A 49 5.83 -4.09 9.81
N THR A 50 5.13 -5.17 10.13
CA THR A 50 3.78 -5.14 10.72
C THR A 50 3.68 -5.73 12.11
N ARG A 51 4.59 -6.63 12.52
CA ARG A 51 4.61 -7.21 13.85
C ARG A 51 5.35 -6.29 14.81
N ILE A 52 4.57 -5.48 15.53
CA ILE A 52 5.06 -4.51 16.51
C ILE A 52 5.13 -5.11 17.93
N PRO A 53 5.99 -4.57 18.82
CA PRO A 53 5.88 -4.86 20.24
C PRO A 53 4.56 -4.29 20.78
N LEU A 54 3.92 -5.03 21.69
CA LEU A 54 2.79 -4.56 22.49
C LEU A 54 2.94 -5.12 23.90
N VAL A 55 3.13 -4.23 24.87
CA VAL A 55 3.10 -4.55 26.30
C VAL A 55 1.99 -3.72 26.93
N VAL A 56 1.09 -4.38 27.65
CA VAL A 56 0.01 -3.70 28.38
C VAL A 56 0.14 -4.01 29.86
N ARG A 57 0.28 -2.97 30.68
CA ARG A 57 0.21 -3.07 32.14
C ARG A 57 -1.17 -2.61 32.58
N ILE A 58 -1.88 -3.50 33.25
CA ILE A 58 -3.22 -3.26 33.79
C ILE A 58 -3.13 -3.34 35.32
N PRO A 59 -3.53 -2.28 36.06
CA PRO A 59 -3.58 -2.34 37.52
C PRO A 59 -4.44 -3.50 38.00
N GLU A 60 -4.13 -4.05 39.18
CA GLU A 60 -4.87 -5.19 39.74
C GLU A 60 -6.39 -4.90 39.83
N GLY A 61 -6.74 -3.70 40.30
CA GLY A 61 -8.14 -3.28 40.46
C GLY A 61 -8.92 -3.11 39.16
N PHE A 62 -8.25 -3.01 38.01
CA PHE A 62 -8.88 -2.94 36.68
C PHE A 62 -8.76 -4.22 35.88
N ARG A 63 -8.15 -5.26 36.46
CA ARG A 63 -7.97 -6.51 35.77
C ARG A 63 -9.24 -7.34 35.85
N THR A 64 -9.69 -7.79 34.69
CA THR A 64 -10.83 -8.68 34.57
C THR A 64 -10.39 -10.03 33.99
N GLY A 65 -11.24 -11.05 34.14
CA GLY A 65 -10.81 -12.46 34.17
C GLY A 65 -9.86 -12.92 33.05
N VAL A 66 -10.11 -12.54 31.80
CA VAL A 66 -9.38 -13.07 30.62
C VAL A 66 -8.12 -12.28 30.25
N GLN A 67 -7.74 -11.26 31.03
CA GLN A 67 -6.67 -10.32 30.69
C GLN A 67 -5.26 -10.79 31.10
N GLY A 68 -5.12 -12.04 31.56
CA GLY A 68 -3.84 -12.62 32.00
C GLY A 68 -3.32 -12.01 33.31
N VAL A 69 -2.17 -12.47 33.79
CA VAL A 69 -1.47 -11.92 34.98
C VAL A 69 -0.16 -11.25 34.58
N PRO A 70 0.47 -10.41 35.42
CA PRO A 70 1.76 -9.81 35.11
C PRO A 70 2.80 -10.86 34.71
N GLY A 71 3.52 -10.60 33.62
CA GLY A 71 4.50 -11.55 33.06
C GLY A 71 3.91 -12.62 32.14
N SER A 72 2.59 -12.66 31.94
CA SER A 72 1.97 -13.56 30.95
C SER A 72 2.16 -13.06 29.51
N VAL A 73 2.11 -14.00 28.56
CA VAL A 73 2.19 -13.74 27.12
C VAL A 73 0.96 -14.35 26.45
N THR A 74 0.39 -13.66 25.47
CA THR A 74 -0.73 -14.15 24.67
C THR A 74 -0.36 -14.23 23.20
N SER A 75 -0.88 -15.26 22.51
CA SER A 75 -0.76 -15.44 21.07
C SER A 75 -1.98 -14.91 20.30
N ARG A 76 -2.92 -14.23 20.97
CA ARG A 76 -4.11 -13.64 20.35
C ARG A 76 -3.68 -12.67 19.24
N LEU A 77 -4.28 -12.81 18.07
CA LEU A 77 -4.06 -11.88 16.97
C LEU A 77 -4.71 -10.52 17.28
N VAL A 78 -3.90 -9.47 17.38
CA VAL A 78 -4.29 -8.08 17.64
C VAL A 78 -3.84 -7.19 16.48
N SER A 79 -4.63 -6.17 16.14
CA SER A 79 -4.30 -5.16 15.13
C SER A 79 -4.32 -3.77 15.75
N SER A 80 -3.53 -2.83 15.21
CA SER A 80 -3.48 -1.45 15.72
C SER A 80 -4.84 -0.73 15.68
N ILE A 81 -5.76 -1.14 14.79
CA ILE A 81 -7.12 -0.58 14.74
C ILE A 81 -7.99 -0.99 15.95
N ASP A 82 -7.52 -1.92 16.78
CA ASP A 82 -8.23 -2.40 17.97
C ASP A 82 -8.02 -1.52 19.20
N PHE A 83 -7.01 -0.67 19.19
CA PHE A 83 -6.68 0.17 20.34
C PHE A 83 -7.84 1.10 20.67
N GLY A 84 -8.47 1.71 19.65
CA GLY A 84 -9.65 2.55 19.82
C GLY A 84 -10.80 1.82 20.52
N PRO A 85 -11.34 0.74 19.94
CA PRO A 85 -12.35 -0.10 20.59
C PRO A 85 -11.96 -0.60 21.98
N THR A 86 -10.68 -0.96 22.20
CA THR A 86 -10.19 -1.46 23.49
C THR A 86 -10.21 -0.39 24.56
N VAL A 87 -9.75 0.83 24.25
CA VAL A 87 -9.75 1.94 25.21
C VAL A 87 -11.18 2.36 25.56
N LEU A 88 -12.10 2.38 24.58
CA LEU A 88 -13.53 2.64 24.84
C LEU A 88 -14.13 1.56 25.76
N ASN A 89 -13.85 0.29 25.49
CA ASN A 89 -14.32 -0.82 26.30
C ASN A 89 -13.81 -0.75 27.75
N LEU A 90 -12.51 -0.47 27.93
CA LEU A 90 -11.91 -0.27 29.26
C LEU A 90 -12.51 0.93 30.01
N ALA A 91 -12.97 1.95 29.30
CA ALA A 91 -13.64 3.13 29.86
C ALA A 91 -15.14 2.92 30.10
N GLY A 92 -15.71 1.75 29.78
CA GLY A 92 -17.15 1.49 29.86
C GLY A 92 -17.98 2.29 28.84
N VAL A 93 -17.37 2.70 27.72
CA VAL A 93 -18.02 3.46 26.65
C VAL A 93 -18.34 2.51 25.49
N ASN A 94 -19.57 2.59 24.98
CA ASN A 94 -20.01 1.80 23.83
C ASN A 94 -19.12 2.06 22.61
N VAL A 95 -18.61 0.99 22.01
CA VAL A 95 -17.81 1.06 20.78
C VAL A 95 -18.74 1.39 19.59
N PRO A 96 -18.50 2.49 18.84
CA PRO A 96 -19.31 2.83 17.68
C PRO A 96 -19.22 1.77 16.57
N GLU A 97 -20.35 1.44 15.94
CA GLU A 97 -20.44 0.44 14.85
C GLU A 97 -19.54 0.75 13.64
N VAL A 98 -19.15 2.01 13.46
CA VAL A 98 -18.26 2.46 12.39
C VAL A 98 -16.83 1.92 12.56
N MET A 99 -16.42 1.59 13.78
CA MET A 99 -15.07 1.08 14.06
C MET A 99 -14.93 -0.36 13.58
N GLN A 100 -13.88 -0.63 12.82
CA GLN A 100 -13.63 -1.96 12.25
C GLN A 100 -12.77 -2.88 13.14
N GLY A 101 -12.12 -2.30 14.15
CA GLY A 101 -11.39 -3.06 15.17
C GLY A 101 -12.34 -3.72 16.18
N GLN A 102 -11.79 -4.57 17.04
CA GLN A 102 -12.55 -5.17 18.14
C GLN A 102 -11.75 -5.08 19.44
N PRO A 103 -12.42 -4.90 20.60
CA PRO A 103 -11.71 -4.85 21.87
C PRO A 103 -10.97 -6.17 22.13
N PHE A 104 -9.78 -6.08 22.74
CA PHE A 104 -9.02 -7.26 23.20
C PHE A 104 -8.73 -7.25 24.71
N LEU A 105 -9.14 -6.20 25.42
CA LEU A 105 -9.15 -6.07 26.88
C LEU A 105 -10.47 -5.41 27.34
N GLY A 106 -10.84 -5.62 28.60
CA GLY A 106 -12.12 -5.23 29.20
C GLY A 106 -13.07 -6.42 29.37
N ASP A 107 -14.27 -6.13 29.87
CA ASP A 107 -15.29 -7.15 30.18
C ASP A 107 -16.10 -7.60 28.95
N ASP A 108 -16.39 -6.69 28.02
CA ASP A 108 -17.16 -7.00 26.82
C ASP A 108 -16.23 -7.33 25.64
N LEU A 109 -15.87 -8.61 25.53
CA LEU A 109 -15.00 -9.11 24.46
C LEU A 109 -15.77 -10.01 23.49
N GLY A 110 -15.73 -9.65 22.21
CA GLY A 110 -16.15 -10.52 21.13
C GLY A 110 -15.20 -11.71 20.91
N LYS A 111 -15.62 -12.63 20.02
CA LYS A 111 -14.81 -13.78 19.58
C LYS A 111 -13.43 -13.29 19.10
N PRO A 112 -12.31 -13.90 19.54
CA PRO A 112 -11.00 -13.66 18.94
C PRO A 112 -11.04 -13.85 17.42
N ARG A 113 -10.34 -13.00 16.68
CA ARG A 113 -10.29 -13.11 15.21
C ARG A 113 -9.40 -14.25 14.77
N ASP A 114 -9.76 -14.84 13.65
CA ASP A 114 -8.98 -15.89 12.99
C ASP A 114 -7.87 -15.30 12.09
N TYR A 115 -8.01 -14.02 11.67
CA TYR A 115 -7.09 -13.34 10.75
C TYR A 115 -6.87 -11.88 11.13
N VAL A 116 -5.64 -11.38 11.02
CA VAL A 116 -5.34 -9.94 10.89
C VAL A 116 -5.10 -9.57 9.44
N PHE A 117 -5.39 -8.32 9.10
CA PHE A 117 -5.27 -7.80 7.75
C PHE A 117 -4.37 -6.57 7.72
N GLY A 118 -3.69 -6.36 6.60
CA GLY A 118 -2.83 -5.21 6.37
C GLY A 118 -3.06 -4.61 4.99
N ALA A 119 -2.80 -3.31 4.86
CA ALA A 119 -2.88 -2.59 3.60
C ALA A 119 -1.70 -1.64 3.41
N ARG A 120 -1.25 -1.53 2.16
CA ARG A 120 -0.23 -0.58 1.69
C ARG A 120 -0.75 0.00 0.37
N ASP A 121 -0.69 1.33 0.24
CA ASP A 121 -1.12 2.05 -0.95
C ASP A 121 0.02 2.96 -1.48
N ARG A 122 -0.07 4.28 -1.29
CA ARG A 122 0.99 5.23 -1.68
C ARG A 122 2.05 5.39 -0.59
N MET A 123 3.32 5.40 -0.99
CA MET A 123 4.45 5.82 -0.17
C MET A 123 5.13 7.00 -0.83
N ASP A 124 5.01 8.17 -0.22
CA ASP A 124 5.53 9.42 -0.78
C ASP A 124 5.09 9.59 -2.25
N GLU A 125 6.03 9.59 -3.20
CA GLU A 125 5.76 9.74 -4.63
C GLU A 125 5.44 8.43 -5.40
N ARG A 126 5.34 7.26 -4.75
CA ARG A 126 5.12 5.98 -5.42
C ARG A 126 3.86 5.26 -4.94
N TYR A 127 3.03 4.79 -5.86
CA TYR A 127 1.91 3.90 -5.56
C TYR A 127 2.38 2.44 -5.60
N ASP A 128 1.89 1.60 -4.69
CA ASP A 128 2.00 0.14 -4.75
C ASP A 128 0.87 -0.49 -3.92
N ILE A 129 -0.21 -0.92 -4.59
CA ILE A 129 -1.40 -1.45 -3.92
C ILE A 129 -1.18 -2.91 -3.51
N ILE A 130 -1.01 -3.13 -2.20
CA ILE A 130 -0.73 -4.45 -1.62
C ILE A 130 -1.63 -4.68 -0.41
N ARG A 131 -2.12 -5.91 -0.26
CA ARG A 131 -2.94 -6.35 0.88
C ARG A 131 -2.39 -7.61 1.50
N MET A 132 -2.64 -7.78 2.79
CA MET A 132 -2.18 -8.93 3.57
C MET A 132 -3.34 -9.53 4.36
N ALA A 133 -3.34 -10.86 4.46
CA ALA A 133 -4.12 -11.61 5.44
C ALA A 133 -3.21 -12.62 6.15
N ARG A 134 -3.22 -12.61 7.48
CA ARG A 134 -2.34 -13.44 8.31
C ARG A 134 -3.13 -14.13 9.41
N ASP A 135 -2.96 -15.44 9.54
CA ASP A 135 -3.45 -16.21 10.69
C ASP A 135 -2.34 -16.42 11.73
N HIS A 136 -2.45 -17.46 12.57
CA HIS A 136 -1.44 -17.73 13.59
C HIS A 136 -0.11 -18.27 13.03
N GLN A 137 -0.09 -18.84 11.84
CA GLN A 137 1.09 -19.46 11.25
C GLN A 137 1.41 -18.91 9.87
N TYR A 138 0.41 -18.71 9.02
CA TYR A 138 0.61 -18.36 7.62
C TYR A 138 0.26 -16.90 7.34
N GLN A 139 1.05 -16.29 6.47
CA GLN A 139 0.82 -14.96 5.94
C GLN A 139 0.66 -15.01 4.42
N TYR A 140 -0.44 -14.45 3.93
CA TYR A 140 -0.72 -14.25 2.51
C TYR A 140 -0.59 -12.77 2.15
N ILE A 141 0.08 -12.47 1.04
CA ILE A 141 0.18 -11.13 0.48
C ILE A 141 -0.33 -11.16 -0.97
N ARG A 142 -1.18 -10.19 -1.32
CA ARG A 142 -1.63 -9.93 -2.68
C ARG A 142 -0.96 -8.66 -3.22
N ASN A 143 -0.20 -8.80 -4.29
CA ASN A 143 0.32 -7.67 -5.06
C ASN A 143 -0.63 -7.37 -6.23
N TYR A 144 -1.36 -6.25 -6.17
CA TYR A 144 -2.25 -5.84 -7.26
C TYR A 144 -1.47 -5.20 -8.43
N GLU A 145 -0.24 -4.75 -8.17
CA GLU A 145 0.66 -4.15 -9.16
C GLU A 145 1.99 -4.92 -9.24
N PRO A 146 1.97 -6.21 -9.64
CA PRO A 146 3.12 -7.11 -9.58
C PRO A 146 4.27 -6.71 -10.53
N LEU A 147 4.01 -5.87 -11.53
CA LEU A 147 5.04 -5.40 -12.47
C LEU A 147 5.88 -4.24 -11.94
N LYS A 148 5.58 -3.77 -10.73
CA LYS A 148 6.45 -2.83 -10.03
C LYS A 148 7.49 -3.61 -9.26
N THR A 149 8.74 -3.16 -9.31
CA THR A 149 9.81 -3.71 -8.46
C THR A 149 9.41 -3.70 -6.99
N PHE A 150 9.99 -4.61 -6.20
CA PHE A 150 9.89 -4.57 -4.75
C PHE A 150 10.27 -3.17 -4.24
N TYR A 151 11.39 -2.63 -4.71
CA TYR A 151 11.88 -1.34 -4.23
C TYR A 151 11.94 -0.25 -5.30
N GLN A 152 10.81 0.44 -5.44
CA GLN A 152 10.71 1.65 -6.25
C GLN A 152 11.62 2.74 -5.68
N TYR A 153 12.31 3.47 -6.56
CA TYR A 153 13.12 4.61 -6.16
C TYR A 153 12.22 5.69 -5.54
N MET A 154 12.54 6.08 -4.31
CA MET A 154 11.90 7.16 -3.56
C MET A 154 12.99 8.07 -3.00
N ASN A 155 12.87 9.39 -3.20
CA ASN A 155 13.90 10.37 -2.89
C ASN A 155 14.37 10.33 -1.43
N THR A 156 13.45 10.15 -0.47
CA THR A 156 13.80 10.21 0.95
C THR A 156 14.60 8.98 1.42
N PRO A 157 14.15 7.73 1.20
CA PRO A 157 14.95 6.57 1.58
C PRO A 157 16.33 6.48 0.88
N GLU A 158 16.45 6.94 -0.36
CA GLU A 158 17.70 6.90 -1.14
C GLU A 158 18.80 7.81 -0.56
N LYS A 159 18.43 8.76 0.31
CA LYS A 159 19.39 9.58 1.09
C LYS A 159 20.01 8.84 2.28
N GLY A 160 19.43 7.69 2.67
CA GLY A 160 19.90 6.92 3.83
C GLY A 160 21.11 6.04 3.50
N ALA A 161 22.12 6.03 4.38
CA ALA A 161 23.36 5.27 4.18
C ALA A 161 23.13 3.78 3.86
N LEU A 162 22.18 3.13 4.53
CA LEU A 162 21.87 1.72 4.27
C LEU A 162 21.36 1.49 2.85
N MET A 163 20.47 2.36 2.34
CA MET A 163 19.98 2.21 0.96
C MET A 163 21.09 2.44 -0.06
N GLN A 164 21.98 3.41 0.19
CA GLN A 164 23.13 3.66 -0.68
C GLN A 164 24.07 2.45 -0.74
N GLU A 165 24.35 1.80 0.39
CA GLU A 165 25.17 0.59 0.41
C GLU A 165 24.47 -0.60 -0.26
N LEU A 166 23.15 -0.74 -0.11
CA LEU A 166 22.40 -1.78 -0.83
C LEU A 166 22.42 -1.55 -2.35
N ARG A 167 22.27 -0.30 -2.81
CA ARG A 167 22.38 0.05 -4.24
C ARG A 167 23.76 -0.29 -4.81
N LYS A 168 24.83 0.11 -4.11
CA LYS A 168 26.22 -0.23 -4.50
C LYS A 168 26.43 -1.75 -4.55
N GLY A 169 25.93 -2.46 -3.55
CA GLY A 169 26.04 -3.92 -3.49
C GLY A 169 25.31 -4.60 -4.65
N HIS A 170 24.10 -4.12 -4.98
CA HIS A 170 23.31 -4.61 -6.10
C HIS A 170 24.02 -4.38 -7.44
N GLU A 171 24.51 -3.16 -7.68
CA GLU A 171 25.26 -2.79 -8.89
C GLU A 171 26.56 -3.62 -9.02
N ALA A 172 27.23 -3.91 -7.90
CA ALA A 172 28.44 -4.72 -7.88
C ALA A 172 28.18 -6.24 -7.91
N GLY A 173 26.93 -6.69 -7.79
CA GLY A 173 26.57 -8.11 -7.71
C GLY A 173 27.10 -8.81 -6.45
N THR A 174 27.28 -8.07 -5.35
CA THR A 174 27.88 -8.57 -4.09
C THR A 174 26.86 -8.86 -2.99
N LEU A 175 25.57 -8.55 -3.21
CA LEU A 175 24.54 -8.80 -2.22
C LEU A 175 24.29 -10.30 -2.00
N PRO A 176 23.98 -10.73 -0.76
CA PRO A 176 23.49 -12.07 -0.52
C PRO A 176 22.13 -12.27 -1.22
N PRO A 177 21.76 -13.51 -1.60
CA PRO A 177 20.56 -13.78 -2.42
C PRO A 177 19.27 -13.17 -1.88
N ALA A 178 19.05 -13.19 -0.56
CA ALA A 178 17.85 -12.62 0.06
C ALA A 178 17.77 -11.08 -0.06
N ALA A 179 18.91 -10.39 0.00
CA ALA A 179 18.98 -8.95 -0.19
C ALA A 179 18.88 -8.58 -1.67
N GLU A 180 19.50 -9.37 -2.55
CA GLU A 180 19.40 -9.19 -4.00
C GLU A 180 17.96 -9.37 -4.50
N TYR A 181 17.22 -10.33 -3.96
CA TYR A 181 15.81 -10.54 -4.31
C TYR A 181 14.94 -9.30 -4.10
N TYR A 182 15.29 -8.43 -3.14
CA TYR A 182 14.58 -7.16 -2.90
C TYR A 182 14.72 -6.14 -4.03
N PHE A 183 15.66 -6.33 -4.95
CA PHE A 183 15.82 -5.52 -6.15
C PHE A 183 15.16 -6.13 -7.39
N SER A 184 14.44 -7.25 -7.23
CA SER A 184 13.72 -7.88 -8.35
C SER A 184 12.83 -6.87 -9.08
N PRO A 185 12.85 -6.86 -10.43
CA PRO A 185 12.12 -5.86 -11.22
C PRO A 185 10.60 -6.03 -11.13
N ASN A 186 10.15 -7.22 -10.74
CA ASN A 186 8.74 -7.58 -10.56
C ASN A 186 8.55 -8.31 -9.23
N LYS A 187 7.32 -8.33 -8.75
CA LYS A 187 6.84 -9.11 -7.60
C LYS A 187 5.99 -10.29 -8.10
N PRO A 188 5.93 -11.40 -7.34
CA PRO A 188 4.89 -12.40 -7.56
C PRO A 188 3.50 -11.80 -7.33
N VAL A 189 2.49 -12.30 -8.04
CA VAL A 189 1.10 -11.84 -7.86
C VAL A 189 0.60 -12.17 -6.46
N GLU A 190 1.01 -13.32 -5.94
CA GLU A 190 0.64 -13.83 -4.63
C GLU A 190 1.88 -14.34 -3.90
N GLU A 191 1.94 -14.05 -2.61
CA GLU A 191 2.96 -14.58 -1.71
C GLU A 191 2.29 -15.33 -0.57
N LEU A 192 2.87 -16.46 -0.18
CA LEU A 192 2.45 -17.24 0.98
C LEU A 192 3.67 -17.65 1.79
N TYR A 193 3.67 -17.33 3.08
CA TYR A 193 4.79 -17.64 3.98
C TYR A 193 4.31 -18.41 5.20
N ASP A 194 5.09 -19.40 5.63
CA ASP A 194 4.97 -20.03 6.95
C ASP A 194 5.81 -19.25 7.96
N THR A 195 5.21 -18.28 8.65
CA THR A 195 5.91 -17.35 9.55
C THR A 195 6.48 -18.01 10.81
N VAL A 196 6.11 -19.26 11.10
CA VAL A 196 6.66 -20.03 12.23
C VAL A 196 7.96 -20.72 11.82
N ASN A 197 7.97 -21.36 10.65
CA ASN A 197 9.13 -22.09 10.14
C ASN A 197 10.08 -21.23 9.29
N ASP A 198 9.59 -20.11 8.76
CA ASP A 198 10.31 -19.10 7.98
C ASP A 198 10.02 -17.69 8.53
N PRO A 199 10.60 -17.33 9.70
CA PRO A 199 10.31 -16.05 10.37
C PRO A 199 10.83 -14.81 9.63
N HIS A 200 11.62 -15.01 8.57
CA HIS A 200 12.10 -13.93 7.69
C HIS A 200 11.33 -13.84 6.37
N GLU A 201 10.38 -14.76 6.15
CA GLU A 201 9.48 -14.79 5.00
C GLU A 201 10.23 -14.80 3.67
N LEU A 202 11.30 -15.59 3.58
CA LEU A 202 12.17 -15.63 2.41
C LEU A 202 11.73 -16.66 1.37
N ASN A 203 10.91 -17.64 1.76
CA ASN A 203 10.50 -18.76 0.92
C ASN A 203 9.01 -18.64 0.58
N ASN A 204 8.70 -18.10 -0.61
CA ASN A 204 7.32 -18.00 -1.08
C ASN A 204 6.77 -19.39 -1.45
N LEU A 205 5.72 -19.81 -0.76
CA LEU A 205 5.04 -21.11 -0.90
C LEU A 205 3.84 -21.06 -1.86
N ALA A 206 3.56 -19.92 -2.50
CA ALA A 206 2.35 -19.74 -3.32
C ALA A 206 2.26 -20.72 -4.50
N ASP A 207 3.40 -21.09 -5.10
CA ASP A 207 3.45 -22.02 -6.23
C ASP A 207 3.63 -23.49 -5.79
N ASP A 208 3.74 -23.75 -4.49
CA ASP A 208 3.92 -25.11 -3.98
C ASP A 208 2.56 -25.83 -3.85
N PRO A 209 2.32 -26.93 -4.60
CA PRO A 209 1.03 -27.62 -4.60
C PRO A 209 0.65 -28.19 -3.22
N ARG A 210 1.62 -28.44 -2.34
CA ARG A 210 1.36 -28.91 -0.96
C ARG A 210 0.61 -27.88 -0.14
N TYR A 211 0.77 -26.59 -0.45
CA TYR A 211 0.15 -25.47 0.27
C TYR A 211 -1.05 -24.87 -0.47
N ALA A 212 -1.50 -25.47 -1.59
CA ALA A 212 -2.60 -24.95 -2.40
C ALA A 212 -3.90 -24.73 -1.60
N GLY A 213 -4.21 -25.61 -0.65
CA GLY A 213 -5.35 -25.46 0.25
C GLY A 213 -5.22 -24.26 1.20
N THR A 214 -4.03 -24.06 1.78
CA THR A 214 -3.72 -22.91 2.64
C THR A 214 -3.78 -21.60 1.87
N LEU A 215 -3.17 -21.58 0.66
CA LEU A 215 -3.23 -20.43 -0.24
C LEU A 215 -4.66 -20.06 -0.58
N ALA A 216 -5.49 -21.03 -0.99
CA ALA A 216 -6.89 -20.79 -1.33
C ALA A 216 -7.69 -20.24 -0.15
N ARG A 217 -7.49 -20.78 1.06
CA ARG A 217 -8.16 -20.30 2.28
C ARG A 217 -7.82 -18.84 2.58
N LEU A 218 -6.53 -18.48 2.59
CA LEU A 218 -6.10 -17.11 2.90
C LEU A 218 -6.44 -16.12 1.78
N ARG A 219 -6.34 -16.51 0.51
CA ARG A 219 -6.81 -15.73 -0.64
C ARG A 219 -8.28 -15.37 -0.50
N ASN A 220 -9.11 -16.34 -0.12
CA ASN A 220 -10.55 -16.13 0.08
C ASN A 220 -10.81 -15.22 1.29
N ALA A 221 -10.10 -15.42 2.40
CA ALA A 221 -10.22 -14.56 3.59
C ALA A 221 -9.85 -13.10 3.26
N HIS A 222 -8.76 -12.90 2.51
CA HIS A 222 -8.33 -11.61 2.00
C HIS A 222 -9.41 -10.96 1.11
N LEU A 223 -9.88 -11.64 0.07
CA LEU A 223 -10.82 -11.06 -0.88
C LEU A 223 -12.17 -10.75 -0.21
N ALA A 224 -12.62 -11.62 0.69
CA ALA A 224 -13.81 -11.37 1.50
C ALA A 224 -13.64 -10.16 2.41
N TRP A 225 -12.44 -9.92 2.95
CA TRP A 225 -12.14 -8.71 3.72
C TRP A 225 -12.17 -7.46 2.84
N VAL A 226 -11.49 -7.45 1.69
CA VAL A 226 -11.50 -6.32 0.72
C VAL A 226 -12.93 -5.92 0.35
N LYS A 227 -13.78 -6.90 0.03
CA LYS A 227 -15.20 -6.67 -0.32
C LYS A 227 -16.01 -6.17 0.87
N ARG A 228 -15.92 -6.85 2.02
CA ARG A 228 -16.65 -6.50 3.25
C ARG A 228 -16.32 -5.10 3.76
N THR A 229 -15.04 -4.73 3.76
CA THR A 229 -14.59 -3.43 4.29
C THR A 229 -14.81 -2.29 3.32
N ARG A 230 -15.20 -2.60 2.07
CA ARG A 230 -15.38 -1.65 0.99
C ARG A 230 -14.11 -0.83 0.79
N ASP A 231 -13.05 -1.54 0.41
CA ASP A 231 -11.69 -1.03 0.33
C ASP A 231 -11.56 0.12 -0.68
N THR A 232 -11.53 1.36 -0.16
CA THR A 232 -11.36 2.57 -0.96
C THR A 232 -9.96 2.69 -1.55
N GLY A 233 -8.97 1.92 -1.08
CA GLY A 233 -7.62 1.90 -1.66
C GLY A 233 -7.57 1.30 -3.06
N LEU A 234 -8.64 0.61 -3.50
CA LEU A 234 -8.82 0.19 -4.89
C LEU A 234 -9.34 1.31 -5.81
N ILE A 235 -9.60 2.51 -5.29
CA ILE A 235 -9.96 3.68 -6.11
C ILE A 235 -8.70 4.53 -6.29
N ALA A 236 -8.35 4.87 -7.54
CA ALA A 236 -7.21 5.73 -7.84
C ALA A 236 -7.31 7.09 -7.12
N GLU A 237 -6.20 7.61 -6.59
CA GLU A 237 -6.19 8.82 -5.74
C GLU A 237 -6.84 10.07 -6.39
N PRO A 238 -6.71 10.34 -7.71
CA PRO A 238 -7.47 11.40 -8.37
C PRO A 238 -8.99 11.23 -8.21
N ILE A 239 -9.50 10.02 -8.47
CA ILE A 239 -10.94 9.69 -8.35
C ILE A 239 -11.38 9.78 -6.88
N LEU A 240 -10.54 9.35 -5.93
CA LEU A 240 -10.84 9.47 -4.50
C LEU A 240 -11.05 10.93 -4.08
N VAL A 241 -10.15 11.83 -4.51
CA VAL A 241 -10.23 13.25 -4.15
C VAL A 241 -11.44 13.93 -4.78
N GLU A 242 -11.80 13.56 -6.01
CA GLU A 242 -13.04 14.04 -6.64
C GLU A 242 -14.28 13.61 -5.85
N ARG A 243 -14.36 12.31 -5.51
CA ARG A 243 -15.51 11.74 -4.77
C ARG A 243 -15.58 12.25 -3.33
N GLU A 244 -14.44 12.48 -2.68
CA GLU A 244 -14.39 13.05 -1.32
C GLU A 244 -15.06 14.42 -1.25
N LYS A 245 -14.97 15.25 -2.30
CA LYS A 245 -15.69 16.53 -2.37
C LYS A 245 -17.22 16.37 -2.46
N ILE A 246 -17.70 15.26 -3.01
CA ILE A 246 -19.13 14.97 -3.18
C ILE A 246 -19.70 14.35 -1.89
N PHE A 247 -19.00 13.39 -1.31
CA PHE A 247 -19.46 12.64 -0.13
C PHE A 247 -19.03 13.26 1.21
N GLY A 248 -18.09 14.21 1.19
CA GLY A 248 -17.56 14.90 2.37
C GLY A 248 -16.44 14.15 3.10
N ASN A 249 -16.31 12.84 2.91
CA ASN A 249 -15.22 12.03 3.45
C ASN A 249 -15.04 10.74 2.63
N ARG A 250 -13.88 10.08 2.77
CA ARG A 250 -13.56 8.86 2.03
C ARG A 250 -14.34 7.62 2.48
N TYR A 251 -14.66 7.51 3.77
CA TYR A 251 -15.40 6.37 4.31
C TYR A 251 -16.76 6.19 3.62
N ASP A 252 -17.43 7.30 3.34
CA ASP A 252 -18.76 7.36 2.74
C ASP A 252 -18.77 7.06 1.24
N ILE A 253 -17.65 7.16 0.51
CA ILE A 253 -17.59 7.00 -0.96
C ILE A 253 -18.22 5.68 -1.42
N LEU A 254 -17.79 4.56 -0.83
CA LEU A 254 -18.33 3.24 -1.14
C LEU A 254 -19.52 2.85 -0.24
N ARG A 255 -19.91 3.71 0.70
CA ARG A 255 -21.01 3.43 1.65
C ARG A 255 -22.32 4.09 1.33
N LYS A 256 -22.26 5.27 0.71
CA LYS A 256 -23.43 6.07 0.33
C LYS A 256 -23.63 6.12 -1.18
N THR A 257 -22.81 5.43 -1.96
CA THR A 257 -23.05 5.24 -3.40
C THR A 257 -24.35 4.48 -3.63
N GLN A 258 -25.06 4.81 -4.72
CA GLN A 258 -26.25 4.09 -5.17
C GLN A 258 -25.91 2.78 -5.89
N ASP A 259 -24.64 2.58 -6.25
CA ASP A 259 -24.15 1.37 -6.88
C ASP A 259 -23.71 0.35 -5.82
N SER A 260 -24.65 -0.51 -5.40
CA SER A 260 -24.47 -1.46 -4.30
C SER A 260 -23.33 -2.46 -4.52
N ASP A 261 -23.07 -2.78 -5.78
CA ASP A 261 -22.15 -3.86 -6.16
C ASP A 261 -20.78 -3.31 -6.56
N LEU A 262 -20.60 -1.98 -6.57
CA LEU A 262 -19.36 -1.32 -6.98
C LEU A 262 -18.13 -1.85 -6.24
N SER A 263 -18.23 -2.06 -4.92
CA SER A 263 -17.13 -2.58 -4.12
C SER A 263 -16.68 -3.97 -4.58
N ASP A 264 -17.64 -4.83 -4.92
CA ASP A 264 -17.37 -6.19 -5.37
C ASP A 264 -16.78 -6.19 -6.78
N ARG A 265 -17.35 -5.39 -7.69
CA ARG A 265 -16.82 -5.21 -9.04
C ARG A 265 -15.39 -4.68 -9.03
N LEU A 266 -15.09 -3.70 -8.16
CA LEU A 266 -13.74 -3.14 -7.99
C LEU A 266 -12.74 -4.20 -7.52
N ALA A 267 -13.11 -4.99 -6.52
CA ALA A 267 -12.25 -6.06 -6.01
C ALA A 267 -11.96 -7.11 -7.10
N ASP A 268 -12.97 -7.49 -7.87
CA ASP A 268 -12.86 -8.51 -8.91
C ASP A 268 -12.02 -8.03 -10.10
N VAL A 269 -12.23 -6.80 -10.58
CA VAL A 269 -11.41 -6.25 -11.68
C VAL A 269 -9.96 -6.00 -11.25
N ALA A 270 -9.70 -5.60 -10.00
CA ALA A 270 -8.35 -5.43 -9.49
C ALA A 270 -7.58 -6.76 -9.46
N VAL A 271 -8.26 -7.87 -9.11
CA VAL A 271 -7.70 -9.22 -9.23
C VAL A 271 -7.43 -9.58 -10.69
N ALA A 272 -8.39 -9.32 -11.59
CA ALA A 272 -8.23 -9.58 -13.02
C ALA A 272 -7.05 -8.82 -13.63
N ALA A 273 -6.78 -7.58 -13.19
CA ALA A 273 -5.71 -6.72 -13.69
C ALA A 273 -4.28 -7.28 -13.50
N SER A 274 -4.13 -8.29 -12.65
CA SER A 274 -2.86 -8.98 -12.38
C SER A 274 -2.91 -10.48 -12.73
N SER A 275 -3.94 -10.92 -13.46
CA SER A 275 -4.18 -12.34 -13.80
C SER A 275 -3.70 -12.75 -15.22
N GLY A 276 -2.89 -11.90 -15.86
CA GLY A 276 -2.28 -12.16 -17.17
C GLY A 276 -3.27 -12.15 -18.33
N GLU A 277 -2.84 -12.67 -19.50
CA GLU A 277 -3.59 -12.59 -20.77
C GLU A 277 -4.98 -13.21 -20.73
N LYS A 278 -5.19 -14.23 -19.88
CA LYS A 278 -6.48 -14.92 -19.74
C LYS A 278 -7.59 -13.99 -19.25
N ALA A 279 -7.24 -12.94 -18.51
CA ALA A 279 -8.19 -11.95 -17.99
C ALA A 279 -8.56 -10.86 -19.01
N LEU A 280 -7.96 -10.85 -20.21
CA LEU A 280 -8.19 -9.79 -21.19
C LEU A 280 -9.69 -9.57 -21.54
N PRO A 281 -10.53 -10.62 -21.70
CA PRO A 281 -11.97 -10.40 -21.94
C PRO A 281 -12.66 -9.63 -20.81
N ASP A 282 -12.34 -9.95 -19.56
CA ASP A 282 -12.91 -9.28 -18.38
C ASP A 282 -12.42 -7.84 -18.27
N LEU A 283 -11.15 -7.58 -18.61
CA LEU A 283 -10.57 -6.25 -18.61
C LEU A 283 -11.17 -5.35 -19.71
N VAL A 284 -11.42 -5.90 -20.89
CA VAL A 284 -12.13 -5.19 -21.97
C VAL A 284 -13.57 -4.86 -21.56
N LYS A 285 -14.26 -5.78 -20.88
CA LYS A 285 -15.58 -5.53 -20.32
C LYS A 285 -15.54 -4.43 -19.25
N ALA A 286 -14.53 -4.44 -18.38
CA ALA A 286 -14.37 -3.42 -17.35
C ALA A 286 -14.16 -2.02 -17.92
N MET A 287 -13.53 -1.88 -19.09
CA MET A 287 -13.40 -0.59 -19.80
C MET A 287 -14.75 0.01 -20.24
N GLN A 288 -15.84 -0.75 -20.20
CA GLN A 288 -17.19 -0.30 -20.54
C GLN A 288 -18.04 -0.01 -19.28
N ASP A 289 -17.49 -0.16 -18.07
CA ASP A 289 -18.23 0.09 -16.83
C ASP A 289 -18.56 1.59 -16.67
N GLN A 290 -19.72 1.89 -16.06
CA GLN A 290 -20.14 3.24 -15.76
C GLN A 290 -19.19 3.95 -14.79
N ASP A 291 -18.57 3.19 -13.88
CA ASP A 291 -17.70 3.73 -12.84
C ASP A 291 -16.25 3.83 -13.32
N ALA A 292 -15.69 5.03 -13.23
CA ALA A 292 -14.32 5.32 -13.64
C ALA A 292 -13.25 4.50 -12.90
N ALA A 293 -13.50 4.10 -11.65
CA ALA A 293 -12.54 3.29 -10.89
C ALA A 293 -12.49 1.84 -11.40
N VAL A 294 -13.59 1.31 -11.94
CA VAL A 294 -13.61 0.01 -12.61
C VAL A 294 -12.89 0.09 -13.96
N ARG A 295 -13.17 1.14 -14.75
CA ARG A 295 -12.46 1.39 -16.02
C ARG A 295 -10.95 1.57 -15.80
N TYR A 296 -10.56 2.26 -14.72
CA TYR A 296 -9.16 2.43 -14.34
C TYR A 296 -8.43 1.09 -14.20
N TRP A 297 -9.00 0.14 -13.45
CA TRP A 297 -8.41 -1.20 -13.33
C TRP A 297 -8.43 -2.00 -14.62
N GLY A 298 -9.45 -1.83 -15.47
CA GLY A 298 -9.46 -2.36 -16.84
C GLY A 298 -8.23 -1.90 -17.64
N ALA A 299 -7.97 -0.59 -17.66
CA ALA A 299 -6.83 -0.01 -18.36
C ALA A 299 -5.49 -0.42 -17.74
N VAL A 300 -5.38 -0.44 -16.40
CA VAL A 300 -4.20 -0.93 -15.68
C VAL A 300 -3.90 -2.38 -16.06
N GLY A 301 -4.91 -3.25 -16.06
CA GLY A 301 -4.76 -4.66 -16.43
C GLY A 301 -4.33 -4.87 -17.87
N ILE A 302 -4.92 -4.13 -18.81
CA ILE A 302 -4.52 -4.16 -20.23
C ILE A 302 -3.06 -3.70 -20.37
N GLY A 303 -2.65 -2.66 -19.65
CA GLY A 303 -1.25 -2.20 -19.62
C GLY A 303 -0.29 -3.18 -18.95
N ASN A 304 -0.76 -3.96 -17.96
CA ASN A 304 0.02 -5.03 -17.35
C ASN A 304 0.25 -6.19 -18.31
N ILE A 305 -0.74 -6.52 -19.15
CA ILE A 305 -0.54 -7.47 -20.25
C ILE A 305 0.50 -6.91 -21.24
N GLY A 306 0.37 -5.64 -21.64
CA GLY A 306 1.32 -4.98 -22.54
C GLY A 306 1.18 -5.44 -23.99
N LYS A 307 2.30 -5.68 -24.70
CA LYS A 307 2.32 -6.06 -26.12
C LYS A 307 1.33 -7.17 -26.52
N PRO A 308 1.14 -8.27 -25.76
CA PRO A 308 0.14 -9.30 -26.10
C PRO A 308 -1.31 -8.78 -26.16
N ALA A 309 -1.63 -7.66 -25.52
CA ALA A 309 -2.93 -7.00 -25.60
C ALA A 309 -3.03 -5.98 -26.77
N PHE A 310 -2.08 -5.93 -27.70
CA PHE A 310 -2.09 -5.00 -28.84
C PHE A 310 -3.39 -5.05 -29.67
N LYS A 311 -4.05 -6.21 -29.73
CA LYS A 311 -5.35 -6.36 -30.40
C LYS A 311 -6.48 -5.48 -29.85
N VAL A 312 -6.30 -4.87 -28.68
CA VAL A 312 -7.22 -3.88 -28.08
C VAL A 312 -6.59 -2.49 -27.94
N ALA A 313 -5.52 -2.18 -28.69
CA ALA A 313 -4.86 -0.87 -28.65
C ALA A 313 -5.83 0.28 -28.99
N ASP A 314 -6.72 0.09 -29.97
CA ASP A 314 -7.74 1.09 -30.36
C ASP A 314 -8.65 1.46 -29.18
N LEU A 315 -8.96 0.51 -28.30
CA LEU A 315 -9.72 0.76 -27.07
C LEU A 315 -8.94 1.67 -26.11
N MET A 316 -7.62 1.48 -25.98
CA MET A 316 -6.77 2.34 -25.16
C MET A 316 -6.60 3.73 -25.79
N GLN A 317 -6.48 3.83 -27.10
CA GLN A 317 -6.47 5.12 -27.81
C GLN A 317 -7.77 5.88 -27.60
N ALA A 318 -8.92 5.21 -27.66
CA ALA A 318 -10.21 5.82 -27.35
C ALA A 318 -10.28 6.30 -25.89
N ALA A 319 -9.76 5.50 -24.95
CA ALA A 319 -9.72 5.83 -23.52
C ALA A 319 -8.80 7.01 -23.16
N LEU A 320 -7.92 7.48 -24.05
CA LEU A 320 -7.22 8.75 -23.88
C LEU A 320 -8.15 9.97 -23.82
N LYS A 321 -9.43 9.79 -24.17
CA LYS A 321 -10.50 10.80 -24.11
C LYS A 321 -11.51 10.54 -22.99
N ASP A 322 -11.26 9.58 -22.09
CA ASP A 322 -12.14 9.30 -20.95
C ASP A 322 -12.32 10.55 -20.07
N ASP A 323 -13.50 10.70 -19.47
CA ASP A 323 -13.80 11.83 -18.59
C ASP A 323 -12.88 11.86 -17.35
N SER A 324 -12.47 10.69 -16.85
CA SER A 324 -11.57 10.58 -15.71
C SER A 324 -10.10 10.66 -16.12
N ALA A 325 -9.36 11.59 -15.51
CA ALA A 325 -7.92 11.72 -15.72
C ALA A 325 -7.14 10.45 -15.36
N ALA A 326 -7.56 9.74 -14.31
CA ALA A 326 -6.92 8.49 -13.90
C ALA A 326 -7.05 7.40 -14.98
N VAL A 327 -8.22 7.29 -15.63
CA VAL A 327 -8.45 6.34 -16.73
C VAL A 327 -7.62 6.72 -17.95
N ARG A 328 -7.60 8.02 -18.31
CA ARG A 328 -6.77 8.52 -19.42
C ARG A 328 -5.29 8.17 -19.21
N ILE A 329 -4.75 8.43 -18.02
CA ILE A 329 -3.33 8.17 -17.70
C ILE A 329 -3.04 6.66 -17.69
N ALA A 330 -3.95 5.83 -17.16
CA ALA A 330 -3.80 4.37 -17.20
C ALA A 330 -3.82 3.84 -18.64
N ALA A 331 -4.66 4.38 -19.52
CA ALA A 331 -4.68 4.04 -20.94
C ALA A 331 -3.38 4.48 -21.65
N ALA A 332 -2.85 5.65 -21.31
CA ALA A 332 -1.57 6.14 -21.81
C ALA A 332 -0.41 5.21 -21.44
N ARG A 333 -0.39 4.75 -20.17
CA ARG A 333 0.55 3.73 -19.70
C ARG A 333 0.41 2.44 -20.52
N ALA A 334 -0.82 1.97 -20.74
CA ALA A 334 -1.07 0.76 -21.51
C ALA A 334 -0.53 0.86 -22.94
N LEU A 335 -0.74 1.99 -23.62
CA LEU A 335 -0.17 2.25 -24.95
C LEU A 335 1.37 2.26 -24.93
N GLY A 336 1.99 2.89 -23.93
CA GLY A 336 3.45 2.82 -23.75
C GLY A 336 3.99 1.40 -23.62
N ARG A 337 3.26 0.54 -22.88
CA ARG A 337 3.58 -0.89 -22.71
C ARG A 337 3.32 -1.74 -23.97
N MET A 338 2.67 -1.16 -24.99
CA MET A 338 2.46 -1.73 -26.31
C MET A 338 3.40 -1.11 -27.38
N ASP A 339 4.44 -0.38 -26.97
CA ASP A 339 5.34 0.40 -27.84
C ASP A 339 4.64 1.52 -28.64
N MET A 340 3.52 2.02 -28.12
CA MET A 340 2.73 3.13 -28.70
C MET A 340 2.84 4.39 -27.83
N ALA A 341 4.05 4.68 -27.34
CA ALA A 341 4.28 5.84 -26.48
C ALA A 341 3.97 7.16 -27.21
N LYS A 342 4.20 7.25 -28.52
CA LYS A 342 3.98 8.47 -29.30
C LYS A 342 2.53 8.97 -29.20
N GLU A 343 1.59 8.06 -29.12
CA GLU A 343 0.16 8.30 -28.95
C GLU A 343 -0.19 8.78 -27.53
N ALA A 344 0.56 8.30 -26.53
CA ALA A 344 0.35 8.60 -25.11
C ALA A 344 0.99 9.92 -24.64
N LEU A 345 2.17 10.28 -25.17
CA LEU A 345 2.98 11.40 -24.68
C LEU A 345 2.29 12.78 -24.70
N PRO A 346 1.45 13.14 -25.70
CA PRO A 346 0.73 14.41 -25.68
C PRO A 346 -0.21 14.52 -24.49
N LEU A 347 -0.93 13.44 -24.16
CA LEU A 347 -1.79 13.38 -22.99
C LEU A 347 -0.96 13.48 -21.70
N LEU A 348 0.08 12.66 -21.56
CA LEU A 348 0.92 12.66 -20.35
C LEU A 348 1.57 14.02 -20.09
N SER A 349 2.05 14.69 -21.14
CA SER A 349 2.59 16.05 -21.05
C SER A 349 1.54 17.06 -20.60
N ARG A 350 0.30 16.93 -21.10
CA ARG A 350 -0.83 17.78 -20.70
C ARG A 350 -1.19 17.54 -19.23
N GLU A 351 -1.36 16.29 -18.80
CA GLU A 351 -1.73 15.97 -17.41
C GLU A 351 -0.62 16.36 -16.43
N LEU A 352 0.64 16.22 -16.81
CA LEU A 352 1.80 16.68 -16.03
C LEU A 352 1.78 18.20 -15.80
N ASP A 353 1.33 18.98 -16.78
CA ASP A 353 1.26 20.44 -16.69
C ASP A 353 -0.05 20.95 -16.08
N LYS A 354 -1.20 20.45 -16.55
CA LYS A 354 -2.53 20.99 -16.25
C LYS A 354 -3.32 20.20 -15.22
N GLY A 355 -2.91 18.97 -14.92
CA GLY A 355 -3.63 18.12 -13.97
C GLY A 355 -3.60 18.67 -12.55
N ALA A 356 -4.53 18.19 -11.73
CA ALA A 356 -4.47 18.38 -10.28
C ALA A 356 -3.28 17.60 -9.68
N GLN A 357 -3.01 17.82 -8.38
CA GLN A 357 -1.92 17.18 -7.60
C GLN A 357 -1.63 15.73 -8.03
N TRP A 358 -2.64 14.86 -7.95
CA TRP A 358 -2.47 13.42 -8.07
C TRP A 358 -2.48 12.93 -9.52
N GLU A 359 -3.11 13.67 -10.42
CA GLU A 359 -3.07 13.43 -11.87
C GLU A 359 -1.66 13.72 -12.40
N ARG A 360 -1.07 14.86 -11.98
CA ARG A 360 0.33 15.19 -12.30
C ARG A 360 1.29 14.14 -11.80
N LEU A 361 1.08 13.64 -10.57
CA LEU A 361 1.93 12.59 -10.01
C LEU A 361 1.80 11.27 -10.79
N GLN A 362 0.58 10.85 -11.13
CA GLN A 362 0.38 9.65 -11.95
C GLN A 362 1.01 9.80 -13.35
N ALA A 363 0.83 10.95 -14.00
CA ALA A 363 1.46 11.21 -15.29
C ALA A 363 2.99 11.21 -15.21
N ALA A 364 3.57 11.79 -14.16
CA ALA A 364 5.00 11.76 -13.90
C ALA A 364 5.53 10.33 -13.72
N ILE A 365 4.81 9.48 -12.98
CA ILE A 365 5.18 8.08 -12.78
C ILE A 365 5.17 7.32 -14.11
N VAL A 366 4.15 7.52 -14.96
CA VAL A 366 4.10 6.85 -16.26
C VAL A 366 5.24 7.30 -17.18
N LEU A 367 5.59 8.59 -17.17
CA LEU A 367 6.75 9.10 -17.92
C LEU A 367 8.08 8.52 -17.40
N ASP A 368 8.20 8.34 -16.09
CA ASP A 368 9.35 7.70 -15.45
C ASP A 368 9.45 6.20 -15.78
N GLU A 369 8.31 5.51 -15.93
CA GLU A 369 8.24 4.09 -16.34
C GLU A 369 8.48 3.87 -17.85
N MET A 370 8.39 4.91 -18.68
CA MET A 370 8.55 4.82 -20.14
C MET A 370 10.03 4.80 -20.58
N ASP A 371 10.96 5.05 -19.67
CA ASP A 371 12.40 5.17 -19.95
C ASP A 371 12.65 6.05 -21.20
N GLU A 372 13.46 5.59 -22.16
CA GLU A 372 13.80 6.33 -23.38
C GLU A 372 12.58 6.72 -24.23
N GLN A 373 11.47 6.00 -24.13
CA GLN A 373 10.24 6.36 -24.85
C GLN A 373 9.67 7.71 -24.39
N ALA A 374 10.04 8.20 -23.20
CA ALA A 374 9.63 9.51 -22.69
C ALA A 374 10.43 10.69 -23.26
N LEU A 375 11.52 10.46 -24.00
CA LEU A 375 12.38 11.51 -24.56
C LEU A 375 11.61 12.62 -25.30
N PRO A 376 10.56 12.36 -26.10
CA PRO A 376 9.82 13.43 -26.76
C PRO A 376 9.05 14.36 -25.79
N ALA A 377 8.75 13.90 -24.57
CA ALA A 377 8.10 14.71 -23.53
C ALA A 377 9.10 15.50 -22.65
N LYS A 378 10.40 15.41 -22.93
CA LYS A 378 11.48 16.03 -22.14
C LYS A 378 11.27 17.52 -21.83
N LYS A 379 10.73 18.29 -22.77
CA LYS A 379 10.40 19.71 -22.55
C LYS A 379 9.36 19.90 -21.44
N ALA A 380 8.31 19.08 -21.44
CA ALA A 380 7.27 19.11 -20.41
C ALA A 380 7.83 18.62 -19.06
N MET A 381 8.69 17.60 -19.07
CA MET A 381 9.37 17.11 -17.88
C MET A 381 10.24 18.20 -17.22
N HIS A 382 11.07 18.92 -17.98
CA HIS A 382 11.85 20.05 -17.42
C HIS A 382 10.96 21.14 -16.84
N ALA A 383 9.84 21.47 -17.49
CA ALA A 383 8.89 22.44 -16.95
C ALA A 383 8.25 21.98 -15.62
N ALA A 384 8.10 20.67 -15.43
CA ALA A 384 7.53 20.09 -14.21
C ALA A 384 8.48 20.05 -13.01
N LEU A 385 9.77 20.38 -13.20
CA LEU A 385 10.74 20.52 -12.10
C LEU A 385 10.48 21.77 -11.24
N VAL A 386 9.73 22.74 -11.74
CA VAL A 386 9.37 23.94 -10.99
C VAL A 386 8.33 23.57 -9.91
N PRO A 387 8.65 23.72 -8.60
CA PRO A 387 7.68 23.49 -7.53
C PRO A 387 6.46 24.40 -7.68
N ARG A 388 5.33 23.94 -7.16
CA ARG A 388 4.05 24.65 -7.23
C ARG A 388 3.48 24.81 -5.83
N GLU A 389 3.54 26.02 -5.28
CA GLU A 389 3.21 26.30 -3.87
C GLU A 389 1.72 26.08 -3.55
N GLU A 390 0.84 26.18 -4.55
CA GLU A 390 -0.59 25.92 -4.42
C GLU A 390 -0.94 24.43 -4.22
N LEU A 391 0.05 23.55 -4.39
CA LEU A 391 -0.09 22.11 -4.34
C LEU A 391 0.37 21.54 -3.00
N TYR A 392 -0.19 20.40 -2.61
CA TYR A 392 0.20 19.70 -1.39
C TYR A 392 1.70 19.44 -1.38
N ALA A 393 2.35 19.84 -0.28
CA ALA A 393 3.79 19.80 -0.10
C ALA A 393 4.56 20.45 -1.27
N ASN A 394 4.07 21.57 -1.77
CA ASN A 394 4.62 22.37 -2.87
C ASN A 394 4.82 21.58 -4.17
N GLY A 395 4.02 20.52 -4.39
CA GLY A 395 4.13 19.64 -5.55
C GLY A 395 5.41 18.78 -5.58
N LYS A 396 6.13 18.66 -4.45
CA LYS A 396 7.46 18.01 -4.39
C LYS A 396 7.51 16.59 -4.96
N TYR A 397 6.41 15.84 -4.87
CA TYR A 397 6.39 14.45 -5.36
C TYR A 397 6.52 14.37 -6.89
N VAL A 398 5.87 15.28 -7.62
CA VAL A 398 6.03 15.36 -9.08
C VAL A 398 7.48 15.70 -9.43
N VAL A 399 8.05 16.68 -8.73
CA VAL A 399 9.44 17.11 -8.93
C VAL A 399 10.41 15.95 -8.69
N ARG A 400 10.24 15.18 -7.61
CA ARG A 400 11.08 14.01 -7.29
C ARG A 400 11.05 12.94 -8.37
N VAL A 401 9.86 12.57 -8.84
CA VAL A 401 9.71 11.55 -9.89
C VAL A 401 10.35 12.03 -11.19
N ILE A 402 10.02 13.25 -11.64
CA ILE A 402 10.53 13.79 -12.89
C ILE A 402 12.03 14.03 -12.85
N ASN A 403 12.57 14.48 -11.71
CA ASN A 403 14.01 14.64 -11.54
C ASN A 403 14.75 13.31 -11.67
N ARG A 404 14.23 12.22 -11.07
CA ARG A 404 14.79 10.88 -11.27
C ARG A 404 14.76 10.50 -12.76
N ALA A 405 13.61 10.63 -13.42
CA ALA A 405 13.47 10.29 -14.83
C ALA A 405 14.46 11.06 -15.71
N LEU A 406 14.59 12.38 -15.50
CA LEU A 406 15.55 13.21 -16.22
C LEU A 406 17.01 12.86 -15.91
N ASN A 407 17.34 12.53 -14.66
CA ASN A 407 18.68 12.06 -14.29
C ASN A 407 19.06 10.81 -15.10
N GLN A 408 18.14 9.85 -15.23
CA GLN A 408 18.36 8.64 -16.03
C GLN A 408 18.49 8.95 -17.53
N LEU A 409 17.57 9.75 -18.08
CA LEU A 409 17.56 10.10 -19.51
C LEU A 409 18.74 10.98 -19.96
N GLU A 410 19.26 11.81 -19.04
CA GLU A 410 20.33 12.78 -19.34
C GLU A 410 21.70 12.33 -18.82
N GLY A 411 21.78 11.24 -18.06
CA GLY A 411 23.01 10.81 -17.38
C GLY A 411 23.48 11.83 -16.35
N THR A 412 22.56 12.45 -15.59
CA THR A 412 22.88 13.45 -14.56
C THR A 412 22.54 12.96 -13.15
N GLN A 413 23.00 13.70 -12.13
CA GLN A 413 22.78 13.37 -10.71
C GLN A 413 22.20 14.57 -9.95
N ARG A 414 21.23 15.27 -10.55
CA ARG A 414 20.60 16.43 -9.90
C ARG A 414 19.84 15.98 -8.67
N GLU A 415 19.93 16.74 -7.59
CA GLU A 415 19.21 16.47 -6.35
C GLU A 415 18.02 17.42 -6.19
N VAL A 416 16.96 16.93 -5.55
CA VAL A 416 15.77 17.72 -5.21
C VAL A 416 15.35 17.47 -3.76
N PRO A 417 14.65 18.45 -3.13
CA PRO A 417 14.20 18.36 -1.74
C PRO A 417 13.48 17.06 -1.38
#